data_AF-A0A9D4PPA4-F1
#
_entry.id   AF-A0A9D4PPA4-F1
#
_cell.length_a   1.000
_cell.length_b   1.000
_cell.length_c   1.000
_cell.angle_alpha   90.00
_cell.angle_beta   90.00
_cell.angle_gamma   90.00
#
_symmetry.space_group_name_H-M   'P 1'
#
loop_
_entity.id
_entity.type
_entity.pdbx_description
1 polymer ?
#
loop_
_entity_poly.entity_id
_entity_poly.type
_entity_poly.pdbx_seq_one_letter_code
_entity_poly.pdbx_strand_id
1 'polypeptide(L)'
;MELCRLRHVPSWVLVFSLTVTGVLPQLFPIQTCAYNDPRHSICRYRPLACPGKQLLRSGGVTKAQQVRIVDLHNQLRAWVAGGYQSGLPAAANMRALTWDDELATIAQRWADQCTDGHDKERSVSRFHVGQNVALVWTYDFEDDLQDEPDWDSQVYAWYNEATEFHFKSASISPFRFSKKLGHFTQLVWADTHKVGCGYAYYRQPVRGLTKIYVCNYGPGGNIIGGAMYEQSPVPTCRPGLVPATGTYSGLCDKDPYYVGDDENEDLEDTFGSSATHVVAHSPFQTSYQTFLLNSPAVHTVSSTLPSSSNYFLLGRIRRTSPGKQKRNATSTLV
;
A
#
# COMPACT_ATOMS: atom_id res chain seq x y z
N MET A 1 48.66 83.87 -48.15
CA MET A 1 47.26 84.24 -48.46
C MET A 1 46.47 82.94 -48.43
N GLU A 2 45.77 82.72 -47.31
CA GLU A 2 44.31 82.51 -47.26
C GLU A 2 43.93 81.03 -47.49
N LEU A 3 43.03 80.38 -46.77
CA LEU A 3 42.09 80.80 -45.73
C LEU A 3 41.67 79.54 -44.95
N CYS A 4 41.40 79.74 -43.66
CA CYS A 4 40.86 78.79 -42.70
C CYS A 4 39.44 78.33 -43.07
N ARG A 5 39.07 77.07 -42.81
CA ARG A 5 37.69 76.70 -42.41
C ARG A 5 37.65 75.38 -41.63
N LEU A 6 37.33 75.53 -40.35
CA LEU A 6 36.94 74.49 -39.40
C LEU A 6 35.69 73.72 -39.88
N ARG A 7 35.66 72.40 -39.64
CA ARG A 7 34.42 71.63 -39.57
C ARG A 7 34.41 70.73 -38.33
N HIS A 8 33.25 70.79 -37.67
CA HIS A 8 32.88 70.18 -36.40
C HIS A 8 33.05 68.66 -36.35
N VAL A 9 33.48 68.16 -35.19
CA VAL A 9 33.37 66.76 -34.79
C VAL A 9 32.17 66.64 -33.82
N PRO A 10 31.16 65.79 -34.06
CA PRO A 10 30.12 65.54 -33.08
C PRO A 10 30.56 64.45 -32.11
N SER A 11 30.66 64.80 -30.82
CA SER A 11 30.80 63.85 -29.71
C SER A 11 29.52 63.03 -29.56
N TRP A 12 29.57 61.74 -29.90
CA TRP A 12 28.53 60.79 -29.52
C TRP A 12 28.88 60.20 -28.15
N VAL A 13 28.17 60.66 -27.12
CA VAL A 13 28.18 60.03 -25.80
C VAL A 13 27.32 58.77 -25.88
N LEU A 14 27.95 57.60 -25.93
CA LEU A 14 27.28 56.31 -25.78
C LEU A 14 26.88 56.10 -24.32
N VAL A 15 25.60 56.31 -24.00
CA VAL A 15 25.01 55.95 -22.71
C VAL A 15 24.73 54.44 -22.75
N PHE A 16 25.58 53.64 -22.12
CA PHE A 16 25.29 52.23 -21.85
C PHE A 16 24.22 52.14 -20.75
N SER A 17 22.97 51.88 -21.15
CA SER A 17 21.93 51.46 -20.20
C SER A 17 22.17 50.00 -19.83
N LEU A 18 22.78 49.75 -18.67
CA LEU A 18 22.82 48.42 -18.07
C LEU A 18 21.41 48.12 -17.53
N THR A 19 20.57 47.47 -18.35
CA THR A 19 19.36 46.85 -17.82
C THR A 19 19.76 45.62 -17.05
N VAL A 20 19.88 45.75 -15.72
CA VAL A 20 19.93 44.59 -14.82
C VAL A 20 18.55 43.94 -14.89
N THR A 21 18.40 42.96 -15.78
CA THR A 21 17.24 42.07 -15.77
C THR A 21 17.35 41.24 -14.50
N GLY A 22 16.75 41.73 -13.43
CA GLY A 22 16.58 40.98 -12.19
C GLY A 22 15.80 39.71 -12.52
N VAL A 23 16.49 38.57 -12.53
CA VAL A 23 15.84 37.27 -12.49
C VAL A 23 15.21 37.18 -11.11
N LEU A 24 13.91 37.49 -11.03
CA LEU A 24 13.11 37.18 -9.85
C LEU A 24 13.35 35.69 -9.55
N PRO A 25 13.86 35.33 -8.36
CA PRO A 25 13.95 33.93 -7.98
C PRO A 25 12.53 33.40 -8.04
N GLN A 26 12.30 32.39 -8.88
CA GLN A 26 11.02 31.69 -8.90
C GLN A 26 10.79 31.18 -7.48
N LEU A 27 9.88 31.83 -6.76
CA LEU A 27 9.38 31.35 -5.49
C LEU A 27 8.70 30.03 -5.82
N PHE A 28 9.39 28.92 -5.57
CA PHE A 28 8.77 27.62 -5.53
C PHE A 28 7.52 27.75 -4.65
N PRO A 29 6.34 27.28 -5.10
CA PRO A 29 5.16 27.33 -4.26
C PRO A 29 5.50 26.66 -2.94
N ILE A 30 5.32 27.41 -1.84
CA ILE A 30 5.36 26.84 -0.49
C ILE A 30 4.39 25.66 -0.58
N GLN A 31 4.90 24.44 -0.42
CA GLN A 31 4.07 23.26 -0.50
C GLN A 31 3.15 23.29 0.72
N THR A 32 2.01 23.95 0.56
CA THR A 32 0.94 23.99 1.54
C THR A 32 0.50 22.55 1.72
N CYS A 33 0.50 22.09 2.97
CA CYS A 33 0.04 20.74 3.24
C CYS A 33 -1.42 20.58 2.78
N ALA A 34 -1.74 19.45 2.18
CA ALA A 34 -3.10 19.11 1.74
C ALA A 34 -4.07 18.83 2.91
N TYR A 35 -3.57 18.75 4.15
CA TYR A 35 -4.35 18.43 5.34
C TYR A 35 -4.31 19.59 6.34
N ASN A 36 -5.42 19.79 7.04
CA ASN A 36 -5.59 20.89 7.99
C ASN A 36 -4.84 20.68 9.31
N ASP A 37 -4.52 19.43 9.69
CA ASP A 37 -3.74 19.16 10.90
C ASP A 37 -2.23 19.25 10.60
N PRO A 38 -1.48 20.21 11.17
CA PRO A 38 -0.04 20.33 10.95
C PRO A 38 0.77 19.13 11.47
N ARG A 39 0.17 18.28 12.33
CA ARG A 39 0.78 17.04 12.81
C ARG A 39 0.63 15.88 11.84
N HIS A 40 -0.27 15.99 10.85
CA HIS A 40 -0.49 14.97 9.84
C HIS A 40 0.82 14.62 9.11
N SER A 41 1.03 13.35 8.81
CA SER A 41 2.31 12.86 8.29
C SER A 41 2.74 13.57 7.00
N ILE A 42 1.80 13.92 6.13
CA ILE A 42 2.07 14.69 4.90
C ILE A 42 2.53 16.13 5.20
N CYS A 43 2.05 16.74 6.28
CA CYS A 43 2.39 18.11 6.66
C CYS A 43 3.70 18.18 7.43
N ARG A 44 3.87 17.24 8.36
CA ARG A 44 4.95 17.25 9.33
C ARG A 44 6.27 16.80 8.72
N TYR A 45 6.22 15.81 7.82
CA TYR A 45 7.41 15.11 7.35
C TYR A 45 7.72 15.42 5.89
N ARG A 46 9.03 15.51 5.59
CA ARG A 46 9.52 15.65 4.23
C ARG A 46 9.69 14.26 3.59
N PRO A 47 9.53 14.15 2.26
CA PRO A 47 9.84 12.90 1.59
C PRO A 47 11.35 12.67 1.65
N LEU A 48 11.79 11.41 1.54
CA LEU A 48 13.20 11.01 1.50
C LEU A 48 14.05 11.50 2.71
N ALA A 49 13.44 11.74 3.87
CA ALA A 49 14.10 12.46 4.97
C ALA A 49 15.09 11.61 5.78
N CYS A 50 14.71 10.38 6.14
CA CYS A 50 15.53 9.37 6.81
C CYS A 50 16.54 9.91 7.86
N PRO A 51 16.09 10.68 8.88
CA PRO A 51 16.97 11.45 9.74
C PRO A 51 17.99 10.58 10.50
N GLY A 52 19.27 10.99 10.44
CA GLY A 52 20.38 10.32 11.11
C GLY A 52 20.77 8.96 10.51
N LYS A 53 20.27 8.64 9.32
CA LYS A 53 20.45 7.37 8.62
C LYS A 53 20.77 7.64 7.15
N GLN A 54 21.29 6.63 6.45
CA GLN A 54 21.54 6.71 5.01
C GLN A 54 20.40 6.01 4.27
N LEU A 55 19.53 6.77 3.62
CA LEU A 55 18.51 6.22 2.73
C LEU A 55 19.19 5.62 1.50
N LEU A 56 18.91 4.34 1.22
CA LEU A 56 19.45 3.61 0.06
C LEU A 56 18.40 3.52 -1.05
N ARG A 57 17.15 3.26 -0.70
CA ARG A 57 15.99 3.28 -1.59
C ARG A 57 14.75 3.76 -0.84
N SER A 58 13.90 4.51 -1.51
CA SER A 58 12.57 4.88 -1.04
C SER A 58 11.58 4.72 -2.19
N GLY A 59 10.33 4.40 -1.85
CA GLY A 59 9.29 4.19 -2.83
C GLY A 59 9.48 2.90 -3.61
N GLY A 60 8.91 2.90 -4.81
CA GLY A 60 9.03 1.77 -5.72
C GLY A 60 8.12 0.60 -5.39
N VAL A 61 6.96 0.85 -4.75
CA VAL A 61 5.86 -0.12 -4.75
C VAL A 61 5.24 -0.13 -6.16
N THR A 62 5.80 -0.97 -7.01
CA THR A 62 5.41 -1.06 -8.43
C THR A 62 3.96 -1.51 -8.58
N LYS A 63 3.31 -1.25 -9.71
CA LYS A 63 1.93 -1.72 -9.95
C LYS A 63 1.80 -3.25 -9.78
N ALA A 64 2.81 -4.02 -10.18
CA ALA A 64 2.85 -5.47 -9.93
C ALA A 64 2.86 -5.80 -8.43
N GLN A 65 3.63 -5.08 -7.62
CA GLN A 65 3.63 -5.23 -6.16
C GLN A 65 2.31 -4.77 -5.53
N GLN A 66 1.71 -3.67 -5.99
CA GLN A 66 0.39 -3.22 -5.53
C GLN A 66 -0.67 -4.31 -5.73
N VAL A 67 -0.72 -4.88 -6.95
CA VAL A 67 -1.61 -6.01 -7.27
C VAL A 67 -1.32 -7.20 -6.37
N ARG A 68 -0.05 -7.58 -6.21
CA ARG A 68 0.35 -8.72 -5.36
C ARG A 68 -0.02 -8.51 -3.89
N ILE A 69 0.18 -7.32 -3.35
CA ILE A 69 -0.18 -6.98 -1.96
C ILE A 69 -1.68 -7.16 -1.77
N VAL A 70 -2.50 -6.57 -2.65
CA VAL A 70 -3.97 -6.67 -2.56
C VAL A 70 -4.44 -8.12 -2.72
N ASP A 71 -3.92 -8.83 -3.73
CA ASP A 71 -4.23 -10.23 -3.98
C ASP A 71 -3.92 -11.11 -2.77
N LEU A 72 -2.72 -11.00 -2.20
CA LEU A 72 -2.35 -11.79 -1.02
C LEU A 72 -3.21 -11.46 0.20
N HIS A 73 -3.53 -10.18 0.45
CA HIS A 73 -4.46 -9.81 1.52
C HIS A 73 -5.84 -10.43 1.29
N ASN A 74 -6.36 -10.37 0.07
CA ASN A 74 -7.68 -10.92 -0.26
C ASN A 74 -7.72 -12.44 -0.17
N GLN A 75 -6.66 -13.15 -0.57
CA GLN A 75 -6.55 -14.60 -0.38
C GLN A 75 -6.63 -14.99 1.10
N LEU A 76 -5.89 -14.28 1.95
CA LEU A 76 -5.86 -14.52 3.40
C LEU A 76 -7.19 -14.14 4.08
N ARG A 77 -7.81 -13.03 3.66
CA ARG A 77 -9.15 -12.63 4.12
C ARG A 77 -10.21 -13.65 3.71
N ALA A 78 -10.16 -14.15 2.47
CA ALA A 78 -11.08 -15.18 1.97
C ALA A 78 -10.90 -16.50 2.73
N TRP A 79 -9.65 -16.85 3.08
CA TRP A 79 -9.35 -18.02 3.89
C TRP A 79 -10.01 -17.94 5.27
N VAL A 80 -9.93 -16.79 5.94
CA VAL A 80 -10.62 -16.55 7.21
C VAL A 80 -12.14 -16.49 7.02
N ALA A 81 -12.63 -15.77 6.01
CA ALA A 81 -14.05 -15.62 5.75
C ALA A 81 -14.74 -16.95 5.45
N GLY A 82 -14.06 -17.88 4.77
CA GLY A 82 -14.52 -19.24 4.51
C GLY A 82 -14.49 -20.17 5.73
N GLY A 83 -13.97 -19.71 6.87
CA GLY A 83 -13.82 -20.54 8.08
C GLY A 83 -12.70 -21.58 7.99
N TYR A 84 -11.73 -21.39 7.09
CA TYR A 84 -10.62 -22.33 6.90
C TYR A 84 -9.44 -22.08 7.85
N GLN A 85 -9.37 -20.90 8.47
CA GLN A 85 -8.40 -20.62 9.53
C GLN A 85 -8.78 -21.40 10.79
N SER A 86 -7.89 -22.30 11.22
CA SER A 86 -8.13 -23.18 12.36
C SER A 86 -8.57 -22.41 13.61
N GLY A 87 -9.70 -22.84 14.19
CA GLY A 87 -10.26 -22.28 15.41
C GLY A 87 -11.07 -20.98 15.22
N LEU A 88 -11.22 -20.49 13.98
CA LEU A 88 -12.02 -19.29 13.67
C LEU A 88 -13.27 -19.64 12.86
N PRO A 89 -14.42 -19.03 13.19
CA PRO A 89 -15.65 -19.18 12.41
C PRO A 89 -15.55 -18.48 11.05
N ALA A 90 -16.47 -18.81 10.14
CA ALA A 90 -16.65 -18.08 8.90
C ALA A 90 -17.18 -16.66 9.16
N ALA A 91 -17.00 -15.76 8.18
CA ALA A 91 -17.43 -14.37 8.25
C ALA A 91 -18.65 -14.10 7.36
N ALA A 92 -19.51 -13.18 7.81
CA ALA A 92 -20.72 -12.75 7.13
C ALA A 92 -20.59 -11.37 6.44
N ASN A 93 -19.44 -10.70 6.55
CA ASN A 93 -19.29 -9.32 6.10
C ASN A 93 -17.84 -8.95 5.68
N MET A 94 -16.98 -9.93 5.42
CA MET A 94 -15.57 -9.67 5.12
C MET A 94 -15.42 -8.97 3.77
N ARG A 95 -15.07 -7.69 3.73
CA ARG A 95 -14.97 -6.95 2.46
C ARG A 95 -13.70 -7.28 1.68
N ALA A 96 -13.79 -7.27 0.35
CA ALA A 96 -12.59 -7.31 -0.49
C ALA A 96 -11.79 -6.01 -0.37
N LEU A 97 -10.45 -6.11 -0.32
CA LEU A 97 -9.57 -4.96 -0.36
C LEU A 97 -9.33 -4.53 -1.80
N THR A 98 -9.21 -3.21 -1.98
CA THR A 98 -8.74 -2.56 -3.20
C THR A 98 -7.58 -1.61 -2.86
N TRP A 99 -6.69 -1.38 -3.83
CA TRP A 99 -5.57 -0.47 -3.63
C TRP A 99 -6.05 0.98 -3.53
N ASP A 100 -5.41 1.77 -2.67
CA ASP A 100 -5.72 3.19 -2.46
C ASP A 100 -4.44 4.04 -2.50
N ASP A 101 -4.35 4.91 -3.51
CA ASP A 101 -3.16 5.73 -3.76
C ASP A 101 -2.97 6.85 -2.72
N GLU A 102 -4.05 7.35 -2.08
CA GLU A 102 -3.95 8.33 -1.00
C GLU A 102 -3.31 7.67 0.24
N LEU A 103 -3.82 6.50 0.64
CA LEU A 103 -3.26 5.71 1.74
C LEU A 103 -1.80 5.34 1.48
N ALA A 104 -1.47 4.94 0.25
CA ALA A 104 -0.11 4.59 -0.15
C ALA A 104 0.83 5.80 -0.08
N THR A 105 0.37 6.98 -0.49
CA THR A 105 1.16 8.22 -0.41
C THR A 105 1.50 8.58 1.03
N ILE A 106 0.54 8.43 1.95
CA ILE A 106 0.75 8.67 3.39
C ILE A 106 1.67 7.58 3.99
N ALA A 107 1.47 6.31 3.65
CA ALA A 107 2.31 5.21 4.11
C ALA A 107 3.77 5.39 3.64
N GLN A 108 3.97 5.80 2.39
CA GLN A 108 5.29 6.10 1.85
C GLN A 108 5.95 7.29 2.55
N ARG A 109 5.17 8.34 2.84
CA ARG A 109 5.66 9.49 3.62
C ARG A 109 6.22 9.04 4.96
N TRP A 110 5.56 8.10 5.62
CA TRP A 110 6.03 7.58 6.90
C TRP A 110 7.25 6.66 6.75
N ALA A 111 7.25 5.76 5.76
CA ALA A 111 8.38 4.89 5.46
C ALA A 111 9.67 5.68 5.20
N ASP A 112 9.57 6.83 4.52
CA ASP A 112 10.69 7.75 4.24
C ASP A 112 11.36 8.32 5.49
N GLN A 113 10.72 8.21 6.66
CA GLN A 113 11.29 8.68 7.92
C GLN A 113 12.21 7.65 8.56
N CYS A 114 12.29 6.42 8.02
CA CYS A 114 13.18 5.37 8.50
C CYS A 114 13.11 5.18 10.02
N THR A 115 11.90 5.29 10.58
CA THR A 115 11.67 5.33 12.03
C THR A 115 10.80 4.15 12.42
N ASP A 116 11.18 3.49 13.52
CA ASP A 116 10.45 2.35 14.02
C ASP A 116 9.06 2.76 14.54
N GLY A 117 8.06 1.96 14.21
CA GLY A 117 6.70 2.06 14.75
C GLY A 117 5.77 2.93 13.92
N HIS A 118 4.73 3.42 14.58
CA HIS A 118 3.61 4.10 13.96
C HIS A 118 3.77 5.63 13.99
N ASP A 119 3.35 6.30 12.91
CA ASP A 119 3.12 7.75 12.92
C ASP A 119 1.96 8.15 13.86
N LYS A 120 1.84 9.44 14.14
CA LYS A 120 0.83 9.94 15.08
C LYS A 120 -0.49 10.32 14.43
N GLU A 121 -0.45 10.75 13.16
CA GLU A 121 -1.62 11.30 12.47
C GLU A 121 -1.51 10.99 10.97
N ARG A 122 -2.45 10.19 10.47
CA ARG A 122 -2.47 9.61 9.12
C ARG A 122 -3.88 9.59 8.51
N SER A 123 -4.80 10.34 9.12
CA SER A 123 -6.21 10.35 8.74
C SER A 123 -6.43 10.86 7.32
N VAL A 124 -7.50 10.36 6.70
CA VAL A 124 -8.03 10.88 5.45
C VAL A 124 -9.45 11.39 5.71
N SER A 125 -10.01 12.19 4.80
CA SER A 125 -11.37 12.72 4.97
C SER A 125 -12.45 11.64 5.01
N ARG A 126 -12.19 10.51 4.35
CA ARG A 126 -13.16 9.42 4.13
C ARG A 126 -13.40 8.55 5.36
N PHE A 127 -12.37 8.34 6.19
CA PHE A 127 -12.44 7.41 7.32
C PHE A 127 -11.20 7.48 8.22
N HIS A 128 -11.31 6.92 9.44
CA HIS A 128 -10.15 6.58 10.27
C HIS A 128 -9.22 5.58 9.55
N VAL A 129 -7.91 5.68 9.78
CA VAL A 129 -6.88 4.89 9.06
C VAL A 129 -6.04 4.05 10.03
N GLY A 130 -6.07 2.74 9.84
CA GLY A 130 -5.23 1.78 10.55
C GLY A 130 -3.86 1.60 9.89
N GLN A 131 -2.93 0.92 10.55
CA GLN A 131 -1.58 0.73 10.01
C GLN A 131 -0.92 -0.56 10.50
N ASN A 132 -0.26 -1.27 9.60
CA ASN A 132 0.70 -2.33 9.91
C ASN A 132 2.10 -1.87 9.53
N VAL A 133 3.10 -2.18 10.38
CA VAL A 133 4.52 -1.86 10.12
C VAL A 133 5.38 -3.10 10.33
N ALA A 134 6.31 -3.34 9.41
CA ALA A 134 7.33 -4.37 9.56
C ALA A 134 8.72 -3.80 9.34
N LEU A 135 9.69 -4.29 10.13
CA LEU A 135 11.10 -3.98 10.00
C LEU A 135 11.91 -5.26 9.83
N VAL A 136 12.75 -5.31 8.79
CA VAL A 136 13.71 -6.39 8.58
C VAL A 136 15.10 -5.78 8.54
N TRP A 137 16.04 -6.31 9.31
CA TRP A 137 17.39 -5.77 9.39
C TRP A 137 18.47 -6.85 9.50
N THR A 138 19.69 -6.48 9.13
CA THR A 138 20.88 -7.31 9.26
C THR A 138 22.08 -6.46 9.66
N TYR A 139 22.92 -6.99 10.54
CA TYR A 139 24.21 -6.39 10.89
C TYR A 139 25.20 -6.35 9.73
N ASP A 140 24.79 -6.80 8.54
CA ASP A 140 25.62 -6.68 7.35
C ASP A 140 25.89 -5.23 7.00
N PHE A 141 27.14 -4.97 6.67
CA PHE A 141 27.60 -3.69 6.19
C PHE A 141 27.81 -3.70 4.67
N GLU A 142 27.90 -4.88 4.05
CA GLU A 142 27.96 -5.06 2.61
C GLU A 142 26.55 -5.08 2.00
N ASP A 143 26.43 -4.60 0.77
CA ASP A 143 25.15 -4.36 0.05
C ASP A 143 24.55 -5.68 -0.50
N ASP A 144 24.47 -6.69 0.36
CA ASP A 144 24.14 -8.07 0.01
C ASP A 144 22.63 -8.34 0.05
N LEU A 145 21.88 -7.47 0.74
CA LEU A 145 20.43 -7.50 0.69
C LEU A 145 19.98 -6.89 -0.63
N GLN A 146 19.37 -7.71 -1.50
CA GLN A 146 18.61 -7.21 -2.64
C GLN A 146 17.67 -6.11 -2.16
N ASP A 147 17.72 -4.94 -2.77
CA ASP A 147 16.93 -3.76 -2.44
C ASP A 147 15.43 -3.95 -2.71
N GLU A 148 15.05 -5.01 -3.40
CA GLU A 148 13.67 -5.35 -3.67
C GLU A 148 12.88 -5.68 -2.39
N PRO A 149 11.66 -5.13 -2.24
CA PRO A 149 10.79 -5.44 -1.11
C PRO A 149 10.21 -6.85 -1.23
N ASP A 150 10.27 -7.61 -0.14
CA ASP A 150 9.63 -8.92 0.00
C ASP A 150 8.31 -8.75 0.77
N TRP A 151 7.30 -8.29 0.04
CA TRP A 151 5.95 -8.04 0.57
C TRP A 151 5.26 -9.31 1.05
N ASP A 152 5.44 -10.43 0.35
CA ASP A 152 4.81 -11.70 0.72
C ASP A 152 5.24 -12.12 2.12
N SER A 153 6.54 -12.12 2.40
CA SER A 153 7.06 -12.49 3.71
C SER A 153 6.51 -11.59 4.82
N GLN A 154 6.32 -10.28 4.57
CA GLN A 154 5.80 -9.37 5.60
C GLN A 154 4.31 -9.59 5.85
N VAL A 155 3.51 -9.74 4.79
CA VAL A 155 2.05 -9.97 4.90
C VAL A 155 1.78 -11.34 5.55
N TYR A 156 2.55 -12.37 5.21
CA TYR A 156 2.46 -13.66 5.90
C TYR A 156 2.91 -13.58 7.35
N ALA A 157 3.95 -12.80 7.69
CA ALA A 157 4.36 -12.62 9.08
C ALA A 157 3.23 -11.98 9.92
N TRP A 158 2.59 -10.92 9.40
CA TRP A 158 1.41 -10.30 10.03
C TRP A 158 0.25 -11.29 10.18
N TYR A 159 -0.04 -12.08 9.15
CA TYR A 159 -1.12 -13.07 9.20
C TYR A 159 -0.84 -14.19 10.22
N ASN A 160 0.40 -14.67 10.25
CA ASN A 160 0.80 -15.81 11.07
C ASN A 160 0.82 -15.50 12.57
N GLU A 161 0.69 -14.25 12.98
CA GLU A 161 0.44 -13.87 14.39
C GLU A 161 -0.74 -14.66 14.99
N ALA A 162 -1.77 -14.96 14.19
CA ALA A 162 -2.92 -15.76 14.64
C ALA A 162 -2.51 -17.13 15.17
N THR A 163 -1.58 -17.78 14.48
CA THR A 163 -1.06 -19.10 14.84
C THR A 163 -0.02 -18.97 15.95
N GLU A 164 0.92 -18.04 15.81
CA GLU A 164 2.05 -17.83 16.74
C GLU A 164 1.57 -17.45 18.15
N PHE A 165 0.56 -16.59 18.23
CA PHE A 165 0.04 -16.07 19.49
C PHE A 165 -1.34 -16.65 19.85
N HIS A 166 -1.76 -17.70 19.16
CA HIS A 166 -2.96 -18.49 19.45
C HIS A 166 -4.22 -17.63 19.57
N PHE A 167 -4.55 -16.90 18.51
CA PHE A 167 -5.76 -16.07 18.45
C PHE A 167 -7.01 -16.89 18.82
N LYS A 168 -7.92 -16.27 19.57
CA LYS A 168 -9.14 -16.91 20.09
C LYS A 168 -10.36 -16.27 19.44
N SER A 169 -11.29 -17.10 18.97
CA SER A 169 -12.57 -16.64 18.41
C SER A 169 -13.38 -15.77 19.38
N ALA A 170 -13.25 -16.01 20.69
CA ALA A 170 -13.85 -15.18 21.73
C ALA A 170 -13.35 -13.72 21.74
N SER A 171 -12.27 -13.41 21.03
CA SER A 171 -11.75 -12.05 20.85
C SER A 171 -12.28 -11.35 19.59
N ILE A 172 -13.16 -11.99 18.80
CA ILE A 172 -13.72 -11.42 17.56
C ILE A 172 -14.80 -10.38 17.86
N SER A 173 -15.73 -10.73 18.75
CA SER A 173 -16.87 -9.88 19.13
C SER A 173 -17.34 -10.21 20.56
N PRO A 174 -17.32 -9.26 21.51
CA PRO A 174 -16.68 -7.95 21.38
C PRO A 174 -15.17 -8.10 21.17
N PHE A 175 -14.58 -7.23 20.35
CA PHE A 175 -13.19 -7.30 19.97
C PHE A 175 -12.28 -7.01 21.16
N ARG A 176 -11.34 -7.93 21.42
CA ARG A 176 -10.35 -7.82 22.50
C ARG A 176 -8.95 -7.66 21.89
N PHE A 177 -8.45 -6.42 21.92
CA PHE A 177 -7.14 -6.10 21.35
C PHE A 177 -5.98 -6.74 22.12
N SER A 178 -4.99 -7.22 21.38
CA SER A 178 -3.70 -7.66 21.88
C SER A 178 -2.62 -7.12 20.96
N LYS A 179 -1.58 -6.50 21.53
CA LYS A 179 -0.46 -5.94 20.75
C LYS A 179 0.24 -6.97 19.87
N LYS A 180 0.28 -8.24 20.29
CA LYS A 180 0.91 -9.34 19.53
C LYS A 180 0.09 -9.83 18.34
N LEU A 181 -1.19 -9.46 18.29
CA LEU A 181 -2.16 -9.94 17.30
C LEU A 181 -2.67 -8.79 16.41
N GLY A 182 -2.18 -7.56 16.65
CA GLY A 182 -2.74 -6.35 16.05
C GLY A 182 -2.60 -6.32 14.53
N HIS A 183 -1.54 -6.90 13.98
CA HIS A 183 -1.33 -6.93 12.55
C HIS A 183 -2.28 -7.92 11.88
N PHE A 184 -2.42 -9.12 12.45
CA PHE A 184 -3.39 -10.11 11.98
C PHE A 184 -4.81 -9.53 12.01
N THR A 185 -5.23 -8.98 13.15
CA THR A 185 -6.62 -8.50 13.31
C THR A 185 -6.94 -7.32 12.40
N GLN A 186 -5.98 -6.45 12.09
CA GLN A 186 -6.16 -5.40 11.09
C GLN A 186 -6.27 -6.00 9.67
N LEU A 187 -5.43 -6.97 9.33
CA LEU A 187 -5.41 -7.60 8.00
C LEU A 187 -6.77 -8.24 7.68
N VAL A 188 -7.42 -8.84 8.68
CA VAL A 188 -8.72 -9.52 8.55
C VAL A 188 -9.89 -8.75 9.17
N TRP A 189 -9.77 -7.42 9.28
CA TRP A 189 -10.87 -6.58 9.76
C TRP A 189 -11.94 -6.44 8.66
N ALA A 190 -13.19 -6.83 8.93
CA ALA A 190 -14.22 -6.98 7.91
C ALA A 190 -14.52 -5.69 7.14
N ASP A 191 -14.68 -4.56 7.84
CA ASP A 191 -15.09 -3.29 7.21
C ASP A 191 -13.96 -2.59 6.43
N THR A 192 -12.71 -2.94 6.71
CA THR A 192 -11.55 -2.47 5.95
C THR A 192 -11.66 -2.98 4.51
N HIS A 193 -11.60 -2.06 3.54
CA HIS A 193 -11.77 -2.35 2.11
C HIS A 193 -10.80 -1.58 1.20
N LYS A 194 -9.96 -0.71 1.79
CA LYS A 194 -8.88 0.03 1.13
C LYS A 194 -7.54 -0.29 1.79
N VAL A 195 -6.49 -0.45 0.99
CA VAL A 195 -5.11 -0.59 1.49
C VAL A 195 -4.14 0.16 0.59
N GLY A 196 -3.16 0.83 1.19
CA GLY A 196 -2.08 1.48 0.47
C GLY A 196 -0.79 1.40 1.27
N CYS A 197 0.31 1.03 0.61
CA CYS A 197 1.57 0.71 1.28
C CYS A 197 2.76 1.53 0.77
N GLY A 198 3.76 1.68 1.61
CA GLY A 198 5.02 2.35 1.35
C GLY A 198 6.22 1.56 1.87
N TYR A 199 7.38 1.80 1.26
CA TYR A 199 8.60 1.05 1.49
C TYR A 199 9.82 1.96 1.53
N ALA A 200 10.76 1.68 2.44
CA ALA A 200 12.09 2.25 2.39
C ALA A 200 13.15 1.24 2.80
N TYR A 201 14.33 1.39 2.21
CA TYR A 201 15.53 0.64 2.52
C TYR A 201 16.64 1.62 2.86
N TYR A 202 17.27 1.43 4.01
CA TYR A 202 18.23 2.37 4.56
C TYR A 202 19.27 1.66 5.41
N ARG A 203 20.40 2.31 5.59
CA ARG A 203 21.42 1.92 6.54
C ARG A 203 21.29 2.76 7.79
N GLN A 204 21.20 2.11 8.95
CA GLN A 204 21.23 2.78 10.24
C GLN A 204 22.44 2.38 11.09
N PRO A 205 22.93 3.27 11.97
CA PRO A 205 24.16 3.02 12.73
C PRO A 205 24.13 1.79 13.64
N VAL A 206 22.95 1.43 14.18
CA VAL A 206 22.82 0.38 15.22
C VAL A 206 22.58 -1.00 14.65
N ARG A 207 21.68 -1.14 13.66
CA ARG A 207 21.26 -2.45 13.10
C ARG A 207 21.77 -2.71 11.68
N GLY A 208 22.59 -1.83 11.10
CA GLY A 208 23.08 -1.99 9.73
C GLY A 208 21.99 -1.73 8.69
N LEU A 209 21.96 -2.57 7.65
CA LEU A 209 20.97 -2.51 6.58
C LEU A 209 19.57 -2.86 7.11
N THR A 210 18.59 -2.01 6.83
CA THR A 210 17.22 -2.09 7.36
C THR A 210 16.19 -1.76 6.28
N LYS A 211 15.16 -2.60 6.18
CA LYS A 211 13.98 -2.42 5.34
C LYS A 211 12.79 -2.13 6.23
N ILE A 212 12.00 -1.10 5.90
CA ILE A 212 10.72 -0.79 6.53
C ILE A 212 9.59 -0.93 5.52
N TYR A 213 8.52 -1.58 5.94
CA TYR A 213 7.29 -1.78 5.19
C TYR A 213 6.14 -1.18 6.00
N VAL A 214 5.35 -0.31 5.38
CA VAL A 214 4.21 0.35 6.02
C VAL A 214 2.99 0.11 5.14
N CYS A 215 1.90 -0.42 5.70
CA CYS A 215 0.61 -0.49 5.02
C CYS A 215 -0.44 0.24 5.84
N ASN A 216 -1.12 1.21 5.23
CA ASN A 216 -2.27 1.91 5.79
C ASN A 216 -3.57 1.27 5.30
N TYR A 217 -4.57 1.19 6.18
CA TYR A 217 -5.83 0.47 5.97
C TYR A 217 -7.04 1.38 6.20
N GLY A 218 -8.02 1.29 5.31
CA GLY A 218 -9.18 2.17 5.28
C GLY A 218 -10.52 1.43 5.14
N PRO A 219 -11.52 1.71 6.00
CA PRO A 219 -11.36 2.23 7.35
C PRO A 219 -10.40 1.38 8.18
N GLY A 220 -9.77 1.99 9.19
CA GLY A 220 -8.89 1.30 10.13
C GLY A 220 -9.65 0.37 11.06
N GLY A 221 -9.07 -0.79 11.34
CA GLY A 221 -9.64 -1.81 12.22
C GLY A 221 -9.16 -1.68 13.66
N ASN A 222 -9.14 -2.80 14.37
CA ASN A 222 -8.67 -2.93 15.75
C ASN A 222 -9.45 -2.07 16.76
N ILE A 223 -10.73 -1.79 16.48
CA ILE A 223 -11.60 -0.98 17.33
C ILE A 223 -12.01 -1.80 18.56
N ILE A 224 -11.47 -1.42 19.72
CA ILE A 224 -11.74 -2.09 21.00
C ILE A 224 -13.24 -2.06 21.30
N GLY A 225 -13.81 -3.23 21.65
CA GLY A 225 -15.23 -3.36 21.96
C GLY A 225 -16.15 -3.44 20.74
N GLY A 226 -15.67 -3.15 19.53
CA GLY A 226 -16.39 -3.39 18.28
C GLY A 226 -16.41 -4.88 17.89
N ALA A 227 -16.63 -5.17 16.60
CA ALA A 227 -16.52 -6.52 16.06
C ALA A 227 -15.46 -6.55 14.96
N MET A 228 -14.55 -7.53 15.01
CA MET A 228 -13.54 -7.71 13.97
C MET A 228 -14.17 -8.17 12.65
N TYR A 229 -15.13 -9.10 12.74
CA TYR A 229 -16.05 -9.48 11.67
C TYR A 229 -17.30 -10.13 12.28
N GLU A 230 -18.37 -10.21 11.50
CA GLU A 230 -19.60 -10.90 11.89
C GLU A 230 -19.45 -12.41 11.69
N GLN A 231 -19.58 -13.18 12.76
CA GLN A 231 -19.40 -14.63 12.73
C GLN A 231 -20.62 -15.32 12.12
N SER A 232 -20.40 -16.35 11.32
CA SER A 232 -21.46 -17.17 10.72
C SER A 232 -21.04 -18.64 10.55
N PRO A 233 -21.99 -19.59 10.40
CA PRO A 233 -21.66 -20.99 10.13
C PRO A 233 -21.05 -21.25 8.75
N VAL A 234 -21.33 -20.37 7.77
CA VAL A 234 -20.88 -20.46 6.38
C VAL A 234 -20.55 -19.07 5.86
N PRO A 235 -19.59 -18.91 4.93
CA PRO A 235 -19.28 -17.61 4.34
C PRO A 235 -20.52 -17.01 3.68
N THR A 236 -20.89 -15.80 4.07
CA THR A 236 -22.06 -15.08 3.53
C THR A 236 -21.79 -13.58 3.48
N CYS A 237 -22.70 -12.83 2.86
CA CYS A 237 -22.72 -11.37 2.91
C CYS A 237 -24.04 -10.93 3.54
N ARG A 238 -23.96 -10.18 4.64
CA ARG A 238 -25.13 -9.57 5.31
C ARG A 238 -25.85 -8.58 4.38
N PRO A 239 -27.12 -8.23 4.64
CA PRO A 239 -27.81 -7.18 3.88
C PRO A 239 -26.99 -5.89 3.75
N GLY A 240 -27.01 -5.27 2.57
CA GLY A 240 -26.13 -4.14 2.21
C GLY A 240 -24.79 -4.54 1.61
N LEU A 241 -24.46 -5.83 1.62
CA LEU A 241 -23.29 -6.39 0.96
C LEU A 241 -23.70 -7.49 -0.03
N VAL A 242 -22.93 -7.61 -1.10
CA VAL A 242 -23.05 -8.69 -2.10
C VAL A 242 -21.75 -9.47 -2.18
N PRO A 243 -21.75 -10.74 -2.63
CA PRO A 243 -20.51 -11.46 -2.90
C PRO A 243 -19.59 -10.65 -3.82
N ALA A 244 -18.32 -10.52 -3.44
CA ALA A 244 -17.37 -9.72 -4.19
C ALA A 244 -17.17 -10.31 -5.59
N THR A 245 -17.01 -9.43 -6.57
CA THR A 245 -16.73 -9.89 -7.94
C THR A 245 -15.30 -10.41 -8.04
N GLY A 246 -15.11 -11.65 -8.52
CA GLY A 246 -13.78 -12.22 -8.75
C GLY A 246 -13.59 -13.63 -8.18
N THR A 247 -12.33 -13.97 -7.89
CA THR A 247 -11.89 -15.33 -7.50
C THR A 247 -11.91 -15.60 -6.00
N TYR A 248 -12.24 -14.62 -5.17
CA TYR A 248 -12.15 -14.73 -3.70
C TYR A 248 -13.50 -15.10 -3.09
N SER A 249 -13.82 -16.39 -3.10
CA SER A 249 -15.03 -16.92 -2.47
C SER A 249 -15.14 -16.49 -1.00
N GLY A 250 -16.30 -15.98 -0.60
CA GLY A 250 -16.60 -15.55 0.77
C GLY A 250 -16.23 -14.11 1.11
N LEU A 251 -15.62 -13.36 0.19
CA LEU A 251 -15.50 -11.90 0.34
C LEU A 251 -16.75 -11.18 -0.19
N CYS A 252 -16.94 -9.97 0.30
CA CYS A 252 -18.09 -9.12 -0.02
C CYS A 252 -17.68 -7.77 -0.61
N ASP A 253 -18.54 -7.20 -1.45
CA ASP A 253 -18.50 -5.81 -1.92
C ASP A 253 -19.73 -5.04 -1.40
N LYS A 254 -19.68 -3.71 -1.41
CA LYS A 254 -20.85 -2.86 -1.09
C LYS A 254 -21.91 -3.11 -2.16
N ASP A 255 -23.15 -3.38 -1.75
CA ASP A 255 -24.26 -3.49 -2.70
C ASP A 255 -24.62 -2.08 -3.20
N PRO A 256 -24.46 -1.77 -4.51
CA PRO A 256 -24.77 -0.45 -5.04
C PRO A 256 -26.28 -0.16 -5.10
N TYR A 257 -27.13 -1.19 -4.96
CA TYR A 257 -28.60 -1.06 -5.03
C TYR A 257 -29.28 -1.14 -3.66
N TYR A 258 -28.52 -1.42 -2.59
CA TYR A 258 -29.08 -1.47 -1.26
C TYR A 258 -29.32 -0.06 -0.72
N VAL A 259 -30.58 0.33 -0.67
CA VAL A 259 -31.04 1.52 0.06
C VAL A 259 -31.34 1.07 1.48
N GLY A 260 -30.36 1.19 2.37
CA GLY A 260 -30.58 1.00 3.79
C GLY A 260 -31.38 2.16 4.38
N ASP A 261 -32.08 1.92 5.49
CA ASP A 261 -32.83 2.94 6.23
C ASP A 261 -31.93 3.94 7.00
N ASP A 262 -30.61 3.89 6.82
CA ASP A 262 -29.65 4.79 7.48
C ASP A 262 -29.14 5.87 6.50
N GLU A 263 -29.56 7.10 6.75
CA GLU A 263 -29.01 8.30 6.11
C GLU A 263 -27.54 8.51 6.54
N ASN A 264 -26.65 8.71 5.55
CA ASN A 264 -25.26 9.21 5.64
C ASN A 264 -24.09 8.20 5.57
N GLU A 265 -23.96 7.44 4.47
CA GLU A 265 -22.62 7.01 4.01
C GLU A 265 -22.53 6.92 2.47
N ASP A 266 -21.88 7.94 1.90
CA ASP A 266 -21.24 8.02 0.58
C ASP A 266 -22.12 8.21 -0.68
N LEU A 267 -22.35 9.48 -1.06
CA LEU A 267 -22.87 9.90 -2.37
C LEU A 267 -21.78 10.47 -3.30
N GLU A 268 -20.52 10.03 -3.23
CA GLU A 268 -19.45 10.59 -4.10
C GLU A 268 -18.69 9.65 -5.03
N ASP A 269 -18.99 8.33 -5.09
CA ASP A 269 -18.22 7.43 -5.97
C ASP A 269 -18.92 7.03 -7.30
N THR A 270 -20.00 7.73 -7.71
CA THR A 270 -20.76 7.34 -8.93
C THR A 270 -20.83 8.37 -10.06
N PHE A 271 -20.22 9.55 -9.93
CA PHE A 271 -20.21 10.55 -11.02
C PHE A 271 -18.79 10.93 -11.47
N GLY A 272 -18.05 9.92 -11.94
CA GLY A 272 -16.71 10.08 -12.50
C GLY A 272 -16.54 9.43 -13.88
N SER A 273 -17.59 9.34 -14.71
CA SER A 273 -17.42 8.99 -16.12
C SER A 273 -18.58 9.51 -16.98
N SER A 274 -18.51 10.81 -17.31
CA SER A 274 -19.22 11.36 -18.46
C SER A 274 -18.31 12.36 -19.16
N ALA A 275 -17.35 11.85 -19.93
CA ALA A 275 -16.67 12.61 -20.95
C ALA A 275 -17.38 12.34 -22.29
N THR A 276 -18.25 13.27 -22.68
CA THR A 276 -18.84 13.32 -24.03
C THR A 276 -17.83 13.83 -25.06
N HIS A 277 -17.83 13.15 -26.21
CA HIS A 277 -17.43 13.60 -27.56
C HIS A 277 -15.96 13.92 -27.85
N VAL A 278 -15.32 13.15 -28.73
CA VAL A 278 -15.19 13.48 -30.18
C VAL A 278 -14.98 12.17 -30.97
N VAL A 279 -15.88 11.88 -31.91
CA VAL A 279 -15.75 10.81 -32.91
C VAL A 279 -14.90 11.35 -34.05
N ALA A 280 -13.75 10.74 -34.31
CA ALA A 280 -12.99 10.93 -35.54
C ALA A 280 -13.21 9.69 -36.43
N HIS A 281 -13.86 9.90 -37.58
CA HIS A 281 -13.99 8.89 -38.63
C HIS A 281 -12.66 8.71 -39.37
N SER A 282 -12.28 7.45 -39.62
CA SER A 282 -11.45 7.08 -40.77
C SER A 282 -11.85 5.67 -41.24
N PRO A 283 -11.98 5.43 -42.56
CA PRO A 283 -12.57 4.21 -43.09
C PRO A 283 -11.48 3.19 -43.44
N PHE A 284 -11.67 1.91 -43.10
CA PHE A 284 -11.26 0.79 -43.97
C PHE A 284 -12.04 -0.48 -43.58
N GLN A 285 -12.97 -0.87 -44.46
CA GLN A 285 -13.45 -2.24 -44.68
C GLN A 285 -12.24 -3.15 -45.02
N THR A 286 -12.19 -4.47 -44.87
CA THR A 286 -13.18 -5.56 -44.84
C THR A 286 -12.41 -6.85 -44.49
N SER A 287 -13.04 -7.80 -43.79
CA SER A 287 -13.37 -9.12 -44.34
C SER A 287 -13.73 -10.11 -43.22
N TYR A 288 -14.85 -10.78 -43.42
CA TYR A 288 -15.38 -11.88 -42.62
C TYR A 288 -14.64 -13.18 -42.97
N GLN A 289 -14.42 -14.05 -41.98
CA GLN A 289 -14.81 -15.46 -42.13
C GLN A 289 -14.99 -16.18 -40.79
N THR A 290 -16.15 -16.81 -40.70
CA THR A 290 -16.68 -17.76 -39.72
C THR A 290 -15.82 -19.01 -39.52
N PHE A 291 -15.75 -19.51 -38.29
CA PHE A 291 -15.74 -20.95 -38.02
C PHE A 291 -16.53 -21.29 -36.75
N LEU A 292 -17.45 -22.25 -36.90
CA LEU A 292 -18.35 -22.79 -35.90
C LEU A 292 -17.67 -23.89 -35.07
N LEU A 293 -18.14 -24.00 -33.81
CA LEU A 293 -18.36 -25.21 -33.00
C LEU A 293 -17.20 -26.21 -32.82
N ASN A 294 -16.75 -26.34 -31.57
CA ASN A 294 -16.87 -27.59 -30.79
C ASN A 294 -16.19 -27.44 -29.41
N SER A 295 -16.98 -27.51 -28.34
CA SER A 295 -16.51 -28.00 -27.03
C SER A 295 -16.50 -29.53 -27.04
N PRO A 296 -15.59 -30.17 -26.30
CA PRO A 296 -16.06 -30.77 -25.05
C PRO A 296 -15.04 -30.74 -23.89
N ALA A 297 -15.61 -31.04 -22.71
CA ALA A 297 -14.97 -31.64 -21.53
C ALA A 297 -14.14 -30.74 -20.60
N VAL A 298 -14.89 -30.21 -19.63
CA VAL A 298 -14.60 -30.20 -18.17
C VAL A 298 -13.44 -31.12 -17.76
N HIS A 299 -12.35 -30.50 -17.28
CA HIS A 299 -11.42 -31.13 -16.35
C HIS A 299 -11.55 -30.44 -15.00
N THR A 300 -12.06 -31.18 -14.02
CA THR A 300 -12.01 -30.86 -12.60
C THR A 300 -10.54 -30.72 -12.16
N VAL A 301 -10.11 -29.50 -11.85
CA VAL A 301 -8.84 -29.26 -11.14
C VAL A 301 -9.16 -29.28 -9.65
N SER A 302 -8.77 -30.37 -8.99
CA SER A 302 -8.74 -30.46 -7.54
C SER A 302 -7.67 -29.50 -7.02
N SER A 303 -8.09 -28.39 -6.39
CA SER A 303 -7.19 -27.47 -5.69
C SER A 303 -6.99 -27.97 -4.26
N THR A 304 -6.15 -28.99 -4.08
CA THR A 304 -5.54 -29.29 -2.77
C THR A 304 -4.27 -28.46 -2.63
N LEU A 305 -4.31 -27.43 -1.77
CA LEU A 305 -3.07 -26.87 -1.21
C LEU A 305 -2.39 -27.98 -0.38
N PRO A 306 -1.06 -28.14 -0.45
CA PRO A 306 -0.39 -29.22 0.26
C PRO A 306 -0.57 -29.06 1.77
N SER A 307 -0.99 -30.18 2.37
CA SER A 307 -1.10 -30.42 3.80
C SER A 307 0.12 -29.91 4.57
N SER A 308 -0.19 -29.15 5.62
CA SER A 308 0.70 -28.72 6.69
C SER A 308 1.27 -29.92 7.45
N SER A 309 2.47 -30.34 7.08
CA SER A 309 3.39 -31.10 7.95
C SER A 309 4.79 -31.02 7.35
N ASN A 310 5.56 -30.02 7.80
CA ASN A 310 7.03 -30.01 7.93
C ASN A 310 7.59 -28.59 7.80
N TYR A 311 7.29 -27.72 8.77
CA TYR A 311 8.16 -26.59 9.08
C TYR A 311 8.16 -26.36 10.58
N PHE A 312 8.88 -27.20 11.31
CA PHE A 312 9.63 -26.82 12.52
C PHE A 312 10.65 -27.92 12.83
N LEU A 313 11.84 -27.77 12.27
CA LEU A 313 13.09 -28.26 12.86
C LEU A 313 14.24 -27.48 12.22
N LEU A 314 14.66 -26.42 12.91
CA LEU A 314 16.00 -25.88 12.78
C LEU A 314 16.98 -27.02 13.14
N GLY A 315 17.47 -27.72 12.13
CA GLY A 315 18.36 -28.87 12.28
C GLY A 315 19.30 -29.01 11.08
N ARG A 316 20.52 -28.49 11.24
CA ARG A 316 21.74 -28.68 10.44
C ARG A 316 21.62 -29.61 9.22
N ILE A 317 21.73 -29.04 8.01
CA ILE A 317 22.20 -29.77 6.82
C ILE A 317 23.66 -29.38 6.58
N ARG A 318 24.58 -30.31 6.88
CA ARG A 318 25.94 -30.32 6.32
C ARG A 318 25.87 -30.90 4.92
N ARG A 319 26.19 -30.11 3.90
CA ARG A 319 26.83 -30.57 2.65
C ARG A 319 27.85 -29.52 2.20
N THR A 320 28.92 -30.03 1.62
CA THR A 320 30.28 -29.50 1.58
C THR A 320 30.60 -28.69 0.31
N SER A 321 30.95 -27.41 0.44
CA SER A 321 31.97 -26.70 -0.35
C SER A 321 32.16 -25.26 0.19
N PRO A 322 33.35 -24.64 0.01
CA PRO A 322 33.85 -23.65 0.96
C PRO A 322 33.45 -22.21 0.61
N GLY A 323 33.15 -21.43 1.66
CA GLY A 323 33.31 -19.97 1.66
C GLY A 323 32.08 -19.14 1.30
N LYS A 324 31.17 -18.96 2.26
CA LYS A 324 30.53 -17.66 2.62
C LYS A 324 29.53 -17.90 3.75
N GLN A 325 29.84 -17.38 4.92
CA GLN A 325 29.01 -17.51 6.13
C GLN A 325 27.82 -16.55 6.01
N LYS A 326 26.67 -17.03 5.50
CA LYS A 326 25.41 -16.26 5.52
C LYS A 326 25.02 -15.98 6.97
N ARG A 327 25.01 -14.71 7.38
CA ARG A 327 24.58 -14.26 8.70
C ARG A 327 23.08 -13.95 8.69
N ASN A 328 22.39 -14.30 9.78
CA ASN A 328 20.93 -14.31 9.86
C ASN A 328 20.33 -12.88 9.86
N ALA A 329 19.38 -12.61 8.97
CA ALA A 329 18.52 -11.42 9.04
C ALA A 329 17.50 -11.57 10.19
N THR A 330 17.20 -10.48 10.88
CA THR A 330 16.20 -10.44 11.97
C THR A 330 14.99 -9.63 11.52
N SER A 331 13.79 -10.13 11.74
CA SER A 331 12.53 -9.42 11.49
C SER A 331 11.87 -9.01 12.81
N THR A 332 11.24 -7.84 12.83
CA THR A 332 10.47 -7.33 13.95
C THR A 332 9.20 -6.69 13.43
N LEU A 333 8.05 -7.17 13.91
CA LEU A 333 6.75 -6.52 13.73
C LEU A 333 6.61 -5.45 14.80
N VAL A 334 6.21 -4.23 14.44
CA VAL A 334 6.26 -3.07 15.35
C VAL A 334 4.89 -2.59 15.76
#